data_AF-A0A258A753-F1
#
_entry.id   AF-A0A258A753-F1
#
_cell.length_a   1.000
_cell.length_b   1.000
_cell.length_c   1.000
_cell.angle_alpha   90.00
_cell.angle_beta   90.00
_cell.angle_gamma   90.00
#
_symmetry.space_group_name_H-M   'P 1'
#
loop_
_entity.id
_entity.type
_entity.pdbx_description
1 polymer ?
#
loop_
_entity_poly.entity_id
_entity_poly.type
_entity_poly.pdbx_seq_one_letter_code
_entity_poly.pdbx_strand_id
1 'polypeptide(L)'
;MLGTVLRHALALLKARQGVDAGRSARDMVAAMRLPYPRIATTEAALSAWSTAKLMEAVSLLGHATLAARRDGDLGRAGATRALWTLARLGRVAGRGD
;
A
#
# COMPACT_ATOMS: atom_id res chain seq x y z
N MET A 1 -11.22 8.20 3.28
CA MET A 1 -10.24 7.36 4.00
C MET A 1 -9.75 6.19 3.14
N LEU A 2 -10.59 5.27 2.63
CA LEU A 2 -10.10 4.15 1.79
C LEU A 2 -9.43 4.60 0.48
N GLY A 3 -10.00 5.57 -0.24
CA GLY A 3 -9.44 6.03 -1.52
C GLY A 3 -8.04 6.65 -1.41
N THR A 4 -7.70 7.27 -0.27
CA THR A 4 -6.35 7.79 -0.03
C THR A 4 -5.35 6.65 0.24
N VAL A 5 -5.77 5.61 0.96
CA VAL A 5 -4.95 4.42 1.21
C VAL A 5 -4.69 3.66 -0.09
N LEU A 6 -5.71 3.49 -0.94
CA LEU A 6 -5.56 2.87 -2.25
C LEU A 6 -4.56 3.62 -3.14
N ARG A 7 -4.63 4.96 -3.18
CA ARG A 7 -3.66 5.77 -3.93
C ARG A 7 -2.22 5.61 -3.41
N HIS A 8 -2.04 5.55 -2.10
CA HIS A 8 -0.71 5.30 -1.51
C HIS A 8 -0.21 3.89 -1.82
N ALA A 9 -1.07 2.87 -1.75
CA ALA A 9 -0.72 1.50 -2.10
C ALA A 9 -0.31 1.37 -3.58
N LEU A 10 -1.03 2.03 -4.49
CA LEU A 10 -0.68 2.09 -5.91
C LEU A 10 0.64 2.82 -6.17
N ALA A 11 0.90 3.93 -5.47
CA ALA A 11 2.17 4.63 -5.56
C ALA A 11 3.32 3.73 -5.08
N LEU A 12 3.16 3.06 -3.94
CA LEU A 12 4.14 2.14 -3.38
C LEU A 12 4.39 0.93 -4.30
N LEU A 13 3.34 0.37 -4.90
CA LEU A 13 3.44 -0.70 -5.91
C LEU A 13 4.28 -0.27 -7.11
N LYS A 14 4.00 0.92 -7.67
CA LYS A 14 4.79 1.47 -8.78
C LYS A 14 6.27 1.64 -8.38
N ALA A 15 6.55 2.11 -7.17
CA ALA A 15 7.91 2.24 -6.67
C ALA A 15 8.60 0.88 -6.52
N ARG A 16 7.91 -0.12 -5.94
CA ARG A 16 8.45 -1.47 -5.76
C ARG A 16 8.75 -2.16 -7.10
N GLN A 17 7.87 -2.02 -8.09
CA GLN A 17 8.12 -2.52 -9.44
C GLN A 17 9.35 -1.86 -10.09
N GLY A 18 9.59 -0.56 -9.83
CA GLY A 18 10.81 0.11 -10.26
C GLY A 18 12.07 -0.45 -9.59
N VAL A 19 11.98 -0.80 -8.30
CA VAL A 19 13.07 -1.45 -7.56
C VAL A 19 13.34 -2.85 -8.11
N ASP A 20 12.30 -3.65 -8.32
CA ASP A 20 12.43 -4.99 -8.90
C ASP A 20 12.97 -4.95 -10.34
N ALA A 21 12.77 -3.85 -11.07
CA ALA A 21 13.37 -3.59 -12.38
C ALA A 21 14.84 -3.10 -12.33
N GLY A 22 15.47 -3.09 -11.14
CA GLY A 22 16.88 -2.76 -10.95
C GLY A 22 17.18 -1.30 -10.60
N ARG A 23 16.16 -0.46 -10.36
CA ARG A 23 16.38 0.92 -9.89
C ARG A 23 16.61 0.95 -8.38
N SER A 24 17.33 1.95 -7.88
CA SER A 24 17.52 2.10 -6.44
C SER A 24 16.22 2.51 -5.75
N ALA A 25 15.98 2.01 -4.53
CA ALA A 25 14.82 2.41 -3.72
C ALA A 25 14.82 3.92 -3.45
N ARG A 26 15.99 4.50 -3.24
CA ARG A 26 16.18 5.94 -3.00
C ARG A 26 15.73 6.79 -4.19
N ASP A 27 16.05 6.38 -5.42
CA ASP A 27 15.60 7.08 -6.63
C ASP A 27 14.09 6.99 -6.81
N MET A 28 13.50 5.84 -6.49
CA MET A 28 12.06 5.65 -6.56
C MET A 28 11.31 6.50 -5.52
N VAL A 29 11.85 6.64 -4.31
CA VAL A 29 11.27 7.51 -3.27
C VAL A 29 11.46 9.00 -3.61
N ALA A 30 12.61 9.38 -4.16
CA ALA A 30 12.84 10.75 -4.64
C ALA A 30 11.84 11.17 -5.73
N ALA A 31 11.50 10.24 -6.64
CA ALA A 31 10.49 10.49 -7.68
C ALA A 31 9.07 10.71 -7.14
N MET A 32 8.76 10.27 -5.91
CA MET A 32 7.44 10.44 -5.29
C MET A 32 7.20 11.83 -4.70
N ARG A 33 8.20 12.73 -4.70
CA ARG A 33 8.13 14.11 -4.17
C ARG A 33 7.49 14.17 -2.77
N LEU A 34 7.90 13.26 -1.88
CA LEU A 34 7.38 13.16 -0.52
C LEU A 34 8.03 14.20 0.40
N PRO A 35 7.31 14.73 1.40
CA PRO A 35 7.91 15.53 2.48
C PRO A 35 9.00 14.74 3.20
N TYR A 36 10.09 15.41 3.60
CA TYR A 36 11.28 14.79 4.21
C TYR A 36 10.99 13.76 5.32
N PRO A 37 10.04 13.97 6.26
CA PRO A 37 9.74 13.00 7.30
C PRO A 37 9.15 11.67 6.78
N ARG A 38 8.61 11.66 5.55
CA ARG A 38 7.97 10.48 4.95
C ARG A 38 8.91 9.67 4.07
N ILE A 39 10.12 10.18 3.79
CA ILE A 39 11.12 9.50 2.97
C ILE A 39 11.55 8.19 3.65
N ALA A 40 12.07 8.28 4.89
CA ALA A 40 12.53 7.11 5.65
C ALA A 40 11.44 6.05 5.84
N THR A 41 10.21 6.48 6.14
CA THR A 41 9.07 5.56 6.30
C THR A 41 8.71 4.86 4.99
N THR A 42 8.86 5.54 3.84
CA THR A 42 8.55 4.98 2.52
C THR A 42 9.65 4.03 2.06
N GLU A 43 10.92 4.35 2.34
CA GLU A 43 12.04 3.44 2.10
C GLU A 43 11.91 2.15 2.90
N ALA A 44 11.59 2.25 4.20
CA ALA A 44 11.34 1.08 5.04
C ALA A 44 10.10 0.28 4.57
N ALA A 45 9.07 0.96 4.07
CA ALA A 45 7.92 0.28 3.47
C ALA A 45 8.28 -0.43 2.16
N LEU A 46 9.17 0.12 1.35
CA LEU A 46 9.65 -0.52 0.12
C LEU A 46 10.47 -1.77 0.39
N SER A 47 11.29 -1.78 1.44
CA SER A 47 12.05 -2.99 1.81
C SER A 47 11.14 -4.08 2.38
N ALA A 48 10.15 -3.70 3.20
CA ALA A 48 9.27 -4.65 3.86
C ALA A 48 8.22 -5.29 2.94
N TRP A 49 7.89 -4.71 1.78
CA TRP A 49 6.81 -5.19 0.93
C TRP A 49 7.31 -5.73 -0.42
N SER A 50 6.84 -6.91 -0.81
CA SER A 50 7.03 -7.47 -2.15
C SER A 50 5.95 -7.02 -3.12
N THR A 51 6.25 -7.00 -4.42
CA THR A 51 5.27 -6.69 -5.48
C THR A 51 4.02 -7.56 -5.40
N ALA A 52 4.18 -8.87 -5.12
CA ALA A 52 3.06 -9.79 -4.96
C ALA A 52 2.10 -9.39 -3.83
N LYS A 53 2.63 -9.10 -2.62
CA LYS A 53 1.83 -8.66 -1.47
C LYS A 53 1.17 -7.30 -1.72
N LEU A 54 1.83 -6.41 -2.46
CA LEU A 54 1.26 -5.11 -2.82
C LEU A 54 0.10 -5.24 -3.82
N MET A 55 0.19 -6.16 -4.79
CA MET A 55 -0.92 -6.44 -5.70
C MET A 55 -2.14 -6.99 -4.95
N GLU A 56 -1.93 -7.91 -4.02
CA GLU A 56 -3.00 -8.45 -3.16
C GLU A 56 -3.66 -7.33 -2.34
N ALA A 57 -2.86 -6.48 -1.71
CA ALA A 57 -3.33 -5.33 -0.94
C ALA A 57 -4.15 -4.34 -1.79
N VAL A 58 -3.69 -4.02 -3.00
CA VAL A 58 -4.40 -3.14 -3.94
C VAL A 58 -5.74 -3.74 -4.34
N SER A 59 -5.79 -5.04 -4.65
CA SER A 59 -7.03 -5.75 -5.00
C SER A 59 -8.04 -5.69 -3.85
N LEU A 60 -7.61 -6.03 -2.63
CA LEU A 60 -8.43 -5.95 -1.42
C LEU A 60 -9.01 -4.54 -1.20
N LEU A 61 -8.18 -3.51 -1.31
CA LEU A 61 -8.59 -2.11 -1.13
C LEU A 61 -9.54 -1.63 -2.25
N GLY A 62 -9.35 -2.09 -3.48
CA GLY A 62 -10.22 -1.81 -4.61
C GLY A 62 -11.62 -2.37 -4.38
N HIS A 63 -11.73 -3.64 -4.01
CA HIS A 63 -13.00 -4.28 -3.66
C HIS A 63 -13.69 -3.59 -2.49
N ALA A 64 -12.95 -3.27 -1.43
CA ALA A 64 -13.51 -2.57 -0.26
C ALA A 64 -13.98 -1.15 -0.60
N THR A 65 -13.28 -0.43 -1.48
CA THR A 65 -13.67 0.92 -1.92
C THR A 65 -14.94 0.88 -2.76
N LEU A 66 -15.09 -0.11 -3.64
CA LEU A 66 -16.31 -0.29 -4.44
C LEU A 66 -17.50 -0.69 -3.58
N ALA A 67 -17.32 -1.63 -2.65
CA ALA A 67 -18.35 -2.03 -1.71
C ALA A 67 -18.81 -0.85 -0.83
N ALA A 68 -17.86 -0.04 -0.34
CA ALA A 68 -18.17 1.14 0.47
C ALA A 68 -18.88 2.26 -0.31
N ARG A 69 -18.78 2.29 -1.64
CA ARG A 69 -19.55 3.21 -2.49
C ARG A 69 -20.95 2.70 -2.78
N ARG A 70 -21.18 1.38 -2.76
CA ARG A 70 -22.47 0.76 -3.04
C ARG A 70 -23.41 0.82 -1.83
N ASP A 71 -22.91 0.50 -0.64
CA ASP A 71 -23.70 0.47 0.60
C ASP A 71 -23.02 1.30 1.69
N GLY A 72 -23.62 2.43 2.08
CA GLY A 72 -23.00 3.39 3.01
C GLY A 72 -22.69 2.85 4.41
N ASP A 73 -23.60 2.09 5.01
CA ASP A 73 -23.44 1.54 6.37
C ASP A 73 -22.67 0.21 6.40
N LEU A 74 -23.01 -0.75 5.53
CA LEU A 74 -22.25 -1.99 5.36
C LEU A 74 -20.82 -1.73 4.87
N GLY A 75 -20.66 -0.66 4.08
CA GLY A 75 -19.39 -0.16 3.58
C GLY A 75 -18.41 0.22 4.68
N ARG A 76 -18.87 0.74 5.82
CA ARG A 76 -18.00 1.13 6.94
C ARG A 76 -17.40 -0.10 7.64
N ALA A 77 -18.21 -1.14 7.85
CA ALA A 77 -17.74 -2.41 8.40
C ALA A 77 -16.75 -3.11 7.44
N GLY A 78 -17.07 -3.12 6.15
CA GLY A 78 -16.19 -3.66 5.10
C GLY A 78 -14.85 -2.90 5.00
N ALA A 79 -14.88 -1.57 5.07
CA ALA A 79 -13.71 -0.71 5.07
C ALA A 79 -12.79 -0.99 6.27
N THR A 80 -13.37 -1.11 7.46
CA THR A 80 -12.63 -1.38 8.70
C THR A 80 -11.95 -2.75 8.63
N ARG A 81 -12.67 -3.77 8.14
CA ARG A 81 -12.11 -5.11 7.94
C ARG A 81 -10.96 -5.10 6.93
N ALA A 82 -11.11 -4.41 5.80
CA ALA A 82 -10.06 -4.31 4.80
C ALA A 82 -8.78 -3.66 5.33
N LEU A 83 -8.91 -2.60 6.14
CA LEU A 83 -7.77 -1.95 6.80
C LEU A 83 -7.10 -2.87 7.81
N TRP A 84 -7.86 -3.67 8.55
CA TRP A 84 -7.32 -4.66 9.48
C TRP A 84 -6.55 -5.77 8.77
N THR A 85 -7.09 -6.28 7.67
CA THR A 85 -6.41 -7.27 6.83
C THR A 85 -5.12 -6.69 6.23
N LEU A 86 -5.16 -5.44 5.76
CA LEU A 86 -3.97 -4.74 5.27
C LEU A 86 -2.89 -4.59 6.37
N ALA A 87 -3.27 -4.20 7.58
CA ALA A 87 -2.35 -4.09 8.71
C ALA A 87 -1.73 -5.45 9.09
N ARG A 88 -2.51 -6.54 8.97
CA ARG A 88 -1.99 -7.90 9.18
C ARG A 88 -1.00 -8.29 8.09
N LEU A 89 -1.32 -8.03 6.82
CA LEU A 89 -0.43 -8.26 5.68
C LEU A 89 0.90 -7.50 5.85
N GLY A 90 0.84 -6.22 6.25
CA GLY A 90 2.03 -5.40 6.47
C GLY A 90 2.93 -5.88 7.60
N ARG A 91 2.36 -6.43 8.67
CA ARG A 91 3.16 -7.06 9.75
C ARG A 91 3.85 -8.35 9.32
N VAL A 92 3.23 -9.13 8.44
CA VAL A 92 3.83 -10.34 7.86
C VAL A 92 4.88 -9.97 6.82
N ALA A 93 4.67 -8.88 6.09
CA ALA A 93 5.62 -8.34 5.12
C ALA A 93 6.91 -7.86 5.80
N GLY A 94 6.81 -7.07 6.88
CA GLY A 94 7.98 -6.61 7.64
C GLY A 94 8.72 -7.69 8.45
N ARG A 95 8.27 -8.96 8.45
CA ARG A 95 8.85 -10.05 9.24
C ARG A 95 9.52 -11.15 8.40
N GLY A 96 9.62 -10.97 7.09
CA GLY A 96 10.29 -11.94 6.24
C GLY A 96 10.49 -11.41 4.83
N ASP A 97 11.71 -10.99 4.55
CA ASP A 97 12.64 -11.66 3.64
C ASP A 97 14.08 -11.31 4.12
#